data_AF-G0QJ24-F1
#
_entry.id   AF-G0QJ24-F1
#
_cell.length_a   1.000
_cell.length_b   1.000
_cell.length_c   1.000
_cell.angle_alpha   90.00
_cell.angle_beta   90.00
_cell.angle_gamma   90.00
#
_symmetry.space_group_name_H-M   'P 1'
#
loop_
_entity.id
_entity.type
_entity.pdbx_description
1 polymer ?
#
loop_
_entity_poly.entity_id
_entity_poly.type
_entity_poly.pdbx_seq_one_letter_code
_entity_poly.pdbx_strand_id
1 'polypeptide(L)'
;MELEKNIFKLYLVNDFQSSWLQKNRVLVWLKILKTDQVKTNYIELKNKIAMNQKHDSIEETINLDVNRSLHMHSDKINPNQLQSLLRVFAYYNADISYCQGMNYIAGFLYLNILDEAETYKAFETVMNSYFSLLLTDNFEYLKVVFYQIERLLSIFLPELEQHLKQQNVYSNYYATGWLITIFSCVFQYTKNSFLLCTIWDFFLCEGWKGFFKCLLWVLKFIQPKLMKMDFDELLHCMSELIKSDIFICDFQSMIQKGIFANAEQLKKEINTFKVTNSLLKNLENEYNCYILNVKKKLQIQ
;
A
#
# COMPACT_ATOMS: atom_id res chain seq x y z
N MET A 1 -1.24 0.28 -25.55
CA MET A 1 -1.14 0.96 -24.24
C MET A 1 -2.42 0.88 -23.41
N GLU A 2 -3.55 1.48 -23.80
CA GLU A 2 -4.80 1.41 -23.01
C GLU A 2 -5.48 0.03 -23.11
N LEU A 3 -5.45 -0.59 -24.29
CA LEU A 3 -5.91 -1.97 -24.51
C LEU A 3 -5.12 -2.99 -23.65
N GLU A 4 -3.80 -2.84 -23.56
CA GLU A 4 -2.94 -3.73 -22.76
C GLU A 4 -3.21 -3.58 -21.26
N LYS A 5 -3.37 -2.35 -20.75
CA LYS A 5 -3.78 -2.12 -19.36
C LYS A 5 -5.14 -2.75 -19.07
N ASN A 6 -6.09 -2.68 -20.01
CA ASN A 6 -7.38 -3.33 -19.87
C ASN A 6 -7.27 -4.86 -19.86
N ILE A 7 -6.38 -5.45 -20.68
CA ILE A 7 -6.09 -6.88 -20.67
C ILE A 7 -5.46 -7.31 -19.34
N PHE A 8 -4.45 -6.58 -18.85
CA PHE A 8 -3.83 -6.89 -17.55
C PHE A 8 -4.81 -6.74 -16.40
N LYS A 9 -5.72 -5.78 -16.48
CA LYS A 9 -6.82 -5.65 -15.53
C LYS A 9 -7.75 -6.87 -15.55
N LEU A 10 -8.08 -7.41 -16.72
CA LEU A 10 -8.84 -8.66 -16.81
C LEU A 10 -8.11 -9.79 -16.08
N TYR A 11 -6.79 -9.94 -16.26
CA TYR A 11 -6.03 -10.98 -15.56
C TYR A 11 -5.89 -10.71 -14.05
N LEU A 12 -5.46 -9.53 -13.62
CA LEU A 12 -5.19 -9.30 -12.20
C LEU A 12 -6.46 -9.16 -11.37
N VAL A 13 -7.51 -8.54 -11.91
CA VAL A 13 -8.73 -8.20 -11.17
C VAL A 13 -9.85 -9.20 -11.41
N ASN A 14 -9.91 -9.85 -12.58
CA ASN A 14 -10.99 -10.78 -12.92
C ASN A 14 -10.52 -12.25 -13.08
N ASP A 15 -9.23 -12.56 -13.17
CA ASP A 15 -8.75 -13.95 -13.14
C ASP A 15 -8.59 -14.42 -11.69
N PHE A 16 -9.18 -15.57 -11.38
CA PHE A 16 -9.48 -16.03 -10.04
C PHE A 16 -8.49 -17.07 -9.52
N GLN A 17 -7.25 -17.08 -10.06
CA GLN A 17 -6.15 -18.02 -9.82
C GLN A 17 -5.94 -19.07 -10.91
N SER A 18 -5.97 -18.67 -12.17
CA SER A 18 -5.31 -19.49 -13.17
C SER A 18 -3.86 -19.79 -12.74
N SER A 19 -3.40 -21.01 -13.02
CA SER A 19 -1.97 -21.37 -12.90
C SER A 19 -1.08 -20.40 -13.69
N TRP A 20 -1.65 -19.72 -14.69
CA TRP A 20 -1.02 -18.65 -15.42
C TRP A 20 -0.74 -17.42 -14.55
N LEU A 21 -1.74 -16.89 -13.82
CA LEU A 21 -1.54 -15.71 -12.99
C LEU A 21 -0.49 -15.96 -11.89
N GLN A 22 -0.49 -17.13 -11.27
CA GLN A 22 0.52 -17.49 -10.26
C GLN A 22 1.94 -17.45 -10.83
N LYS A 23 2.12 -17.85 -12.10
CA LYS A 23 3.43 -17.86 -12.78
C LYS A 23 3.81 -16.50 -13.39
N ASN A 24 2.82 -15.68 -13.76
CA ASN A 24 3.03 -14.48 -14.57
C ASN A 24 2.74 -13.16 -13.83
N ARG A 25 2.27 -13.18 -12.58
CA ARG A 25 1.90 -11.96 -11.81
C ARG A 25 3.01 -10.90 -11.87
N VAL A 26 4.25 -11.30 -11.58
CA VAL A 26 5.42 -10.40 -11.57
C VAL A 26 5.62 -9.76 -12.94
N LEU A 27 5.56 -10.55 -14.02
CA LEU A 27 5.67 -10.04 -15.38
C LEU A 27 4.57 -9.03 -15.70
N VAL A 28 3.34 -9.29 -15.26
CA VAL A 28 2.23 -8.33 -15.43
C VAL A 28 2.47 -7.05 -14.63
N TRP A 29 2.95 -7.14 -13.38
CA TRP A 29 3.30 -5.97 -12.57
C TRP A 29 4.36 -5.09 -13.25
N LEU A 30 5.45 -5.69 -13.72
CA LEU A 30 6.52 -4.98 -14.42
C LEU A 30 6.01 -4.30 -15.70
N LYS A 31 5.09 -4.94 -16.44
CA LYS A 31 4.45 -4.35 -17.63
C LYS A 31 3.50 -3.20 -17.30
N ILE A 32 2.75 -3.29 -16.21
CA ILE A 32 1.89 -2.18 -15.73
C ILE A 32 2.74 -0.98 -15.31
N LEU A 33 3.83 -1.25 -14.60
CA LEU A 33 4.81 -0.26 -14.14
C LEU A 33 5.72 0.23 -15.28
N LYS A 34 5.75 -0.45 -16.43
CA LYS A 34 6.59 -0.13 -17.58
C LYS A 34 8.06 0.00 -17.20
N THR A 35 8.57 -0.95 -16.41
CA THR A 35 9.98 -0.91 -15.94
C THR A 35 10.98 -0.95 -17.09
N ASP A 36 10.59 -1.49 -18.25
CA ASP A 36 11.36 -1.47 -19.49
C ASP A 36 11.57 -0.05 -20.06
N GLN A 37 10.73 0.92 -19.69
CA GLN A 37 10.85 2.33 -20.09
C GLN A 37 11.64 3.18 -19.09
N VAL A 38 11.94 2.64 -17.91
CA VAL A 38 12.71 3.33 -16.87
C VAL A 38 14.18 3.34 -17.28
N LYS A 39 14.70 4.55 -17.54
CA LYS A 39 16.09 4.75 -18.02
C LYS A 39 17.14 4.69 -16.90
N THR A 40 16.71 4.63 -15.66
CA THR A 40 17.60 4.68 -14.50
C THR A 40 18.57 3.51 -14.49
N ASN A 41 19.87 3.81 -14.54
CA ASN A 41 20.93 2.81 -14.46
C ASN A 41 21.27 2.52 -12.99
N TYR A 42 20.47 1.65 -12.35
CA TYR A 42 20.60 1.33 -10.93
C TYR A 42 22.03 0.92 -10.53
N ILE A 43 22.70 0.10 -11.35
CA ILE A 43 24.05 -0.40 -11.04
C ILE A 43 25.05 0.75 -10.95
N GLU A 44 24.99 1.69 -11.89
CA GLU A 44 25.84 2.87 -11.89
C GLU A 44 25.58 3.76 -10.66
N LEU A 45 24.30 4.01 -10.34
CA LEU A 45 23.93 4.84 -9.18
C LEU A 45 24.35 4.19 -7.86
N LYS A 46 24.17 2.87 -7.73
CA LYS A 46 24.62 2.09 -6.57
C LYS A 46 26.13 2.22 -6.37
N ASN A 47 26.92 2.10 -7.44
CA ASN A 47 28.37 2.25 -7.37
C ASN A 47 28.79 3.66 -6.96
N LYS A 48 28.15 4.70 -7.52
CA LYS A 48 28.44 6.10 -7.18
C LYS A 48 28.16 6.42 -5.71
N ILE A 49 27.08 5.87 -5.16
CA ILE A 49 26.73 6.04 -3.74
C ILE A 49 27.66 5.23 -2.84
N ALA A 50 28.04 4.01 -3.22
CA ALA A 50 28.98 3.20 -2.45
C ALA A 50 30.34 3.90 -2.28
N MET A 51 30.78 4.67 -3.27
CA MET A 51 32.01 5.48 -3.21
C MET A 51 31.87 6.75 -2.36
N ASN A 52 30.66 7.26 -2.16
CA ASN A 52 30.37 8.52 -1.48
C ASN A 52 29.47 8.31 -0.26
N GLN A 53 29.67 7.22 0.49
CA GLN A 53 28.83 6.89 1.64
C GLN A 53 28.83 8.05 2.65
N LYS A 54 27.64 8.62 2.88
CA LYS A 54 27.40 9.59 3.93
C LYS A 54 26.85 8.84 5.14
N HIS A 55 27.42 9.10 6.30
CA HIS A 55 26.82 8.73 7.59
C HIS A 55 25.95 9.89 8.05
N ASP A 56 24.73 9.96 7.53
CA ASP A 56 23.72 10.92 7.92
C ASP A 56 22.51 10.23 8.57
N SER A 57 21.54 11.03 9.04
CA SER A 57 20.34 10.51 9.70
C SER A 57 19.49 9.61 8.79
N ILE A 58 19.58 9.79 7.45
CA ILE A 58 18.85 8.97 6.49
C ILE A 58 19.44 7.56 6.49
N GLU A 59 20.77 7.44 6.44
CA GLU A 59 21.46 6.16 6.50
C GLU A 59 21.15 5.40 7.80
N GLU A 60 21.16 6.07 8.95
CA GLU A 60 20.79 5.47 10.24
C GLU A 60 19.34 4.95 10.23
N THR A 61 18.42 5.74 9.70
CA THR A 61 17.00 5.36 9.62
C THR A 61 16.81 4.16 8.70
N ILE A 62 17.43 4.14 7.52
CA ILE A 62 17.38 3.01 6.58
C ILE A 62 17.90 1.74 7.25
N ASN A 63 19.02 1.82 7.97
CA ASN A 63 19.62 0.67 8.64
C ASN A 63 18.70 0.08 9.71
N LEU A 64 18.11 0.93 10.56
CA LEU A 64 17.13 0.51 11.58
C LEU A 64 15.88 -0.12 10.93
N ASP A 65 15.37 0.50 9.88
CA ASP A 65 14.15 0.08 9.20
C ASP A 65 14.31 -1.25 8.44
N VAL A 66 15.47 -1.49 7.83
CA VAL A 66 15.76 -2.76 7.16
C VAL A 66 15.92 -3.90 8.18
N ASN A 67 16.61 -3.63 9.29
CA ASN A 67 16.82 -4.66 10.33
C ASN A 67 15.50 -5.14 10.95
N ARG A 68 14.53 -4.23 11.15
CA ARG A 68 13.20 -4.61 11.66
C ARG A 68 12.31 -5.28 10.60
N SER A 69 12.50 -5.02 9.31
CA SER A 69 11.60 -5.54 8.26
C SER A 69 11.92 -6.96 7.81
N LEU A 70 13.18 -7.38 7.83
CA LEU A 70 13.61 -8.62 7.17
C LEU A 70 13.61 -9.89 8.06
N HIS A 71 13.14 -9.83 9.30
CA HIS A 71 13.25 -10.96 10.24
C HIS A 71 12.65 -12.28 9.72
N MET A 72 11.57 -12.25 8.93
CA MET A 72 10.98 -13.45 8.31
C MET A 72 11.60 -13.86 6.97
N HIS A 73 12.45 -13.03 6.36
CA HIS A 73 12.99 -13.20 4.99
C HIS A 73 14.49 -13.01 4.90
N SER A 74 15.21 -13.16 6.00
CA SER A 74 16.68 -13.09 6.00
C SER A 74 17.32 -14.17 5.12
N ASP A 75 16.57 -15.23 4.80
CA ASP A 75 16.94 -16.28 3.84
C ASP A 75 16.78 -15.87 2.37
N LYS A 76 15.98 -14.85 2.08
CA LYS A 76 15.63 -14.42 0.71
C LYS A 76 16.16 -13.05 0.32
N ILE A 77 16.31 -12.15 1.29
CA ILE A 77 16.77 -10.78 1.07
C ILE A 77 18.02 -10.54 1.89
N ASN A 78 19.11 -10.19 1.22
CA ASN A 78 20.28 -9.67 1.90
C ASN A 78 19.98 -8.23 2.37
N PRO A 79 20.14 -7.91 3.66
CA PRO A 79 19.94 -6.55 4.18
C PRO A 79 20.69 -5.48 3.38
N ASN A 80 21.91 -5.77 2.94
CA ASN A 80 22.74 -4.85 2.16
C ASN A 80 22.12 -4.52 0.80
N GLN A 81 21.39 -5.45 0.18
CA GLN A 81 20.68 -5.20 -1.09
C GLN A 81 19.52 -4.25 -0.87
N LEU A 82 18.69 -4.50 0.14
CA LEU A 82 17.56 -3.63 0.44
C LEU A 82 18.01 -2.23 0.89
N GLN A 83 19.05 -2.15 1.73
CA GLN A 83 19.69 -0.89 2.09
C GLN A 83 20.20 -0.15 0.85
N SER A 84 20.89 -0.85 -0.06
CA SER A 84 21.40 -0.23 -1.30
C SER A 84 20.26 0.34 -2.15
N LEU A 85 19.17 -0.41 -2.31
CA LEU A 85 18.00 0.02 -3.09
C LEU A 85 17.39 1.29 -2.51
N LEU A 86 17.11 1.29 -1.19
CA LEU A 86 16.55 2.44 -0.48
C LEU A 86 17.49 3.65 -0.49
N ARG A 87 18.79 3.41 -0.33
CA ARG A 87 19.83 4.44 -0.34
C ARG A 87 19.93 5.12 -1.71
N VAL A 88 19.91 4.33 -2.79
CA VAL A 88 19.89 4.86 -4.16
C VAL A 88 18.67 5.74 -4.36
N PHE A 89 17.50 5.28 -3.94
CA PHE A 89 16.28 6.08 -4.08
C PHE A 89 16.37 7.38 -3.29
N ALA A 90 16.76 7.31 -2.01
CA ALA A 90 16.82 8.46 -1.12
C ALA A 90 17.71 9.60 -1.65
N TYR A 91 18.90 9.25 -2.15
CA TYR A 91 19.87 10.26 -2.58
C TYR A 91 19.68 10.75 -4.02
N TYR A 92 19.02 9.96 -4.89
CA TYR A 92 18.75 10.37 -6.28
C TYR A 92 17.34 10.91 -6.51
N ASN A 93 16.40 10.68 -5.58
CA ASN A 93 15.06 11.25 -5.60
C ASN A 93 14.87 12.18 -4.38
N ALA A 94 15.73 13.20 -4.27
CA ALA A 94 15.82 14.07 -3.08
C ALA A 94 14.51 14.79 -2.71
N ASP A 95 13.63 15.04 -3.69
CA ASP A 95 12.33 15.68 -3.46
C ASP A 95 11.40 14.85 -2.56
N ILE A 96 11.51 13.51 -2.64
CA ILE A 96 10.77 12.58 -1.79
C ILE A 96 11.67 12.08 -0.66
N SER A 97 12.95 11.82 -0.97
CA SER A 97 13.93 11.19 -0.09
C SER A 97 13.42 9.88 0.51
N TYR A 98 14.08 9.39 1.57
CA TYR A 98 13.60 8.25 2.33
C TYR A 98 12.54 8.66 3.36
N CYS A 99 11.39 8.01 3.32
CA CYS A 99 10.37 8.07 4.36
C CYS A 99 10.19 6.71 5.01
N GLN A 100 9.98 6.71 6.33
CA GLN A 100 9.71 5.51 7.11
C GLN A 100 8.56 4.71 6.48
N GLY A 101 8.76 3.40 6.30
CA GLY A 101 7.80 2.49 5.66
C GLY A 101 8.12 2.13 4.20
N MET A 102 8.97 2.90 3.52
CA MET A 102 9.45 2.57 2.16
C MET A 102 10.21 1.23 2.09
N ASN A 103 10.89 0.87 3.18
CA ASN A 103 11.53 -0.43 3.35
C ASN A 103 10.55 -1.59 3.15
N TYR A 104 9.27 -1.41 3.50
CA TYR A 104 8.28 -2.45 3.28
C TYR A 104 7.88 -2.58 1.81
N ILE A 105 7.67 -1.45 1.13
CA ILE A 105 7.32 -1.44 -0.29
C ILE A 105 8.46 -2.07 -1.11
N ALA A 106 9.70 -1.61 -0.88
CA ALA A 106 10.88 -2.14 -1.54
C ALA A 106 11.12 -3.63 -1.23
N GLY A 107 10.97 -4.04 0.04
CA GLY A 107 11.12 -5.43 0.46
C GLY A 107 10.08 -6.34 -0.19
N PHE A 108 8.81 -5.92 -0.22
CA PHE A 108 7.73 -6.69 -0.85
C PHE A 108 7.93 -6.84 -2.36
N LEU A 109 8.29 -5.77 -3.05
CA LEU A 109 8.60 -5.83 -4.48
C LEU A 109 9.77 -6.77 -4.74
N TYR A 110 10.84 -6.69 -3.93
CA TYR A 110 12.00 -7.56 -4.07
C TYR A 110 11.63 -9.04 -3.88
N LEU A 111 10.83 -9.38 -2.87
CA LEU A 111 10.39 -10.77 -2.62
C LEU A 111 9.64 -11.39 -3.80
N ASN A 112 8.97 -10.56 -4.60
CA ASN A 112 8.23 -11.01 -5.78
C ASN A 112 9.11 -11.01 -7.05
N ILE A 113 9.95 -10.01 -7.23
CA ILE A 113 10.73 -9.82 -8.47
C ILE A 113 12.04 -10.63 -8.45
N LEU A 114 12.73 -10.69 -7.31
CA LEU A 114 14.01 -11.38 -7.10
C LEU A 114 15.18 -10.88 -7.97
N ASP A 115 15.04 -9.74 -8.63
CA ASP A 115 16.09 -9.02 -9.35
C ASP A 115 16.22 -7.60 -8.77
N GLU A 116 17.40 -7.23 -8.29
CA GLU A 116 17.62 -5.98 -7.56
C GLU A 116 17.40 -4.73 -8.45
N ALA A 117 17.82 -4.77 -9.71
CA ALA A 117 17.72 -3.62 -10.61
C ALA A 117 16.28 -3.41 -11.10
N GLU A 118 15.58 -4.47 -11.48
CA GLU A 118 14.17 -4.42 -11.84
C GLU A 118 13.30 -4.05 -10.63
N THR A 119 13.65 -4.54 -9.43
CA THR A 119 12.99 -4.11 -8.19
C THR A 119 13.14 -2.62 -7.97
N TYR A 120 14.35 -2.07 -8.15
CA TYR A 120 14.58 -0.63 -8.02
C TYR A 120 13.69 0.15 -8.99
N LYS A 121 13.64 -0.24 -10.27
CA LYS A 121 12.80 0.43 -11.28
C LYS A 121 11.31 0.37 -10.95
N ALA A 122 10.85 -0.79 -10.46
CA ALA A 122 9.48 -0.97 -10.02
C ALA A 122 9.16 -0.06 -8.81
N PHE A 123 10.06 -0.05 -7.82
CA PHE A 123 9.95 0.76 -6.62
C PHE A 123 9.96 2.26 -6.94
N GLU A 124 10.95 2.73 -7.69
CA GLU A 124 11.06 4.12 -8.15
C GLU A 124 9.80 4.57 -8.89
N THR A 125 9.27 3.74 -9.80
CA THR A 125 8.02 4.03 -10.50
C THR A 125 6.84 4.15 -9.54
N VAL A 126 6.70 3.23 -8.58
CA VAL A 126 5.61 3.28 -7.58
C VAL A 126 5.70 4.56 -6.76
N MET A 127 6.88 4.89 -6.24
CA MET A 127 7.09 6.06 -5.41
C MET A 127 6.81 7.36 -6.17
N ASN A 128 7.37 7.50 -7.36
CA ASN A 128 7.22 8.72 -8.16
C ASN A 128 5.79 8.90 -8.68
N SER A 129 5.10 7.81 -9.02
CA SER A 129 3.75 7.86 -9.58
C SER A 129 2.65 8.05 -8.54
N TYR A 130 2.83 7.51 -7.33
CA TYR A 130 1.74 7.41 -6.36
C TYR A 130 2.01 8.07 -5.01
N PHE A 131 3.27 8.27 -4.63
CA PHE A 131 3.66 8.79 -3.31
C PHE A 131 4.21 10.21 -3.33
N SER A 132 4.56 10.73 -4.51
CA SER A 132 5.08 12.10 -4.66
C SER A 132 4.18 13.14 -3.99
N LEU A 133 2.85 13.06 -4.15
CA LEU A 133 1.92 13.96 -3.45
C LEU A 133 1.65 13.59 -1.99
N LEU A 134 1.77 12.30 -1.63
CA LEU A 134 1.46 11.84 -0.27
C LEU A 134 2.53 12.21 0.75
N LEU A 135 3.78 12.29 0.30
CA LEU A 135 4.95 12.48 1.14
C LEU A 135 5.50 13.91 1.10
N THR A 136 4.86 14.83 0.38
CA THR A 136 5.23 16.25 0.36
C THR A 136 4.71 17.02 1.58
N ASP A 137 5.38 18.14 1.87
CA ASP A 137 4.99 19.25 2.76
C ASP A 137 4.10 18.85 3.95
N ASN A 138 4.72 18.42 5.05
CA ASN A 138 4.05 18.10 6.32
C ASN A 138 2.89 17.08 6.20
N PHE A 139 2.90 16.22 5.17
CA PHE A 139 1.86 15.23 4.90
C PHE A 139 0.46 15.84 4.74
N GLU A 140 0.35 17.05 4.18
CA GLU A 140 -0.95 17.71 4.01
C GLU A 140 -1.92 16.87 3.17
N TYR A 141 -1.44 16.26 2.09
CA TYR A 141 -2.26 15.41 1.24
C TYR A 141 -2.72 14.12 1.96
N LEU A 142 -2.00 13.67 2.99
CA LEU A 142 -2.44 12.53 3.80
C LEU A 142 -3.73 12.85 4.57
N LYS A 143 -3.93 14.12 4.97
CA LYS A 143 -5.19 14.57 5.59
C LYS A 143 -6.37 14.49 4.62
N VAL A 144 -6.15 14.80 3.34
CA VAL A 144 -7.13 14.60 2.26
C VAL A 144 -7.50 13.13 2.15
N VAL A 145 -6.51 12.25 2.21
CA VAL A 145 -6.73 10.79 2.13
C VAL A 145 -7.51 10.27 3.34
N PHE A 146 -7.22 10.71 4.56
CA PHE A 146 -8.01 10.36 5.74
C PHE A 146 -9.46 10.79 5.61
N TYR A 147 -9.67 12.02 5.13
CA TYR A 147 -11.02 12.50 4.82
C TYR A 147 -11.70 11.62 3.77
N GLN A 148 -11.01 11.24 2.69
CA GLN A 148 -11.54 10.32 1.68
C GLN A 148 -11.95 8.97 2.31
N ILE A 149 -11.14 8.40 3.21
CA ILE A 149 -11.48 7.14 3.91
C ILE A 149 -12.78 7.30 4.69
N GLU A 150 -12.90 8.37 5.48
CA GLU A 150 -14.09 8.62 6.31
C GLU A 150 -15.34 8.81 5.45
N ARG A 151 -15.24 9.57 4.35
CA ARG A 151 -16.37 9.76 3.42
C ARG A 151 -16.73 8.46 2.70
N LEU A 152 -15.74 7.67 2.27
CA LEU A 152 -15.98 6.36 1.67
C LEU A 152 -16.64 5.40 2.66
N LEU A 153 -16.24 5.40 3.93
CA LEU A 153 -16.92 4.65 4.99
C LEU A 153 -18.37 5.10 5.13
N SER A 154 -18.64 6.41 5.15
CA SER A 154 -20.02 6.91 5.25
C SER A 154 -20.90 6.51 4.06
N ILE A 155 -20.31 6.33 2.87
CA ILE A 155 -21.02 5.93 1.64
C ILE A 155 -21.25 4.42 1.61
N PHE A 156 -20.23 3.63 1.93
CA PHE A 156 -20.22 2.19 1.66
C PHE A 156 -20.42 1.31 2.90
N LEU A 157 -20.08 1.80 4.10
CA LEU A 157 -20.18 1.10 5.39
C LEU A 157 -20.72 2.05 6.49
N PRO A 158 -21.93 2.64 6.30
CA PRO A 158 -22.44 3.71 7.17
C PRO A 158 -22.58 3.30 8.65
N GLU A 159 -22.96 2.06 8.93
CA GLU A 159 -23.06 1.55 10.30
C GLU A 159 -21.70 1.52 11.00
N LEU A 160 -20.66 1.07 10.29
CA LEU A 160 -19.29 1.06 10.82
C LEU A 160 -18.78 2.49 11.02
N GLU A 161 -19.04 3.39 10.06
CA GLU A 161 -18.64 4.79 10.18
C GLU A 161 -19.26 5.47 11.40
N GLN A 162 -20.56 5.23 11.62
CA GLN A 162 -21.27 5.75 12.78
C GLN A 162 -20.70 5.19 14.08
N HIS A 163 -20.42 3.89 14.16
CA HIS A 163 -19.81 3.26 15.34
C HIS A 163 -18.43 3.84 15.63
N LEU A 164 -17.56 3.93 14.64
CA LEU A 164 -16.22 4.52 14.79
C LEU A 164 -16.30 5.97 15.29
N LYS A 165 -17.22 6.77 14.76
CA LYS A 165 -17.46 8.14 15.24
C LYS A 165 -17.97 8.19 16.68
N GLN A 166 -18.88 7.31 17.06
CA GLN A 166 -19.38 7.22 18.44
C GLN A 166 -18.26 6.87 19.42
N GLN A 167 -17.30 6.04 18.99
CA GLN A 167 -16.11 5.69 19.77
C GLN A 167 -14.97 6.70 19.63
N ASN A 168 -15.13 7.82 18.90
CA ASN A 168 -14.08 8.79 18.60
C ASN A 168 -12.82 8.20 17.94
N VAL A 169 -12.99 7.15 17.12
CA VAL A 169 -11.91 6.54 16.34
C VAL A 169 -11.93 7.12 14.93
N TYR A 170 -10.84 7.80 14.57
CA TYR A 170 -10.65 8.42 13.26
C TYR A 170 -9.66 7.64 12.41
N SER A 171 -9.76 7.81 11.08
CA SER A 171 -8.99 7.01 10.12
C SER A 171 -7.47 7.16 10.27
N ASN A 172 -6.99 8.33 10.70
CA ASN A 172 -5.58 8.61 10.95
C ASN A 172 -4.96 7.78 12.09
N TYR A 173 -5.77 7.24 13.00
CA TYR A 173 -5.27 6.44 14.13
C TYR A 173 -4.83 5.04 13.70
N TYR A 174 -5.41 4.50 12.62
CA TYR A 174 -5.13 3.12 12.20
C TYR A 174 -4.66 2.99 10.75
N ALA A 175 -5.08 3.87 9.84
CA ALA A 175 -4.87 3.68 8.41
C ALA A 175 -3.50 4.15 7.91
N THR A 176 -2.77 4.98 8.69
CA THR A 176 -1.48 5.57 8.27
C THR A 176 -0.50 4.50 7.80
N GLY A 177 -0.25 3.48 8.63
CA GLY A 177 0.67 2.40 8.29
C GLY A 177 0.23 1.58 7.08
N TRP A 178 -1.07 1.41 6.89
CA TRP A 178 -1.64 0.68 5.74
C TRP A 178 -1.47 1.47 4.44
N LEU A 179 -1.65 2.79 4.49
CA LEU A 179 -1.50 3.69 3.34
C LEU A 179 -0.05 3.82 2.90
N ILE A 180 0.83 4.21 3.83
CA ILE A 180 2.24 4.51 3.50
C ILE A 180 3.03 3.27 3.08
N THR A 181 2.48 2.07 3.31
CA THR A 181 3.08 0.81 2.91
C THR A 181 2.27 0.04 1.87
N ILE A 182 1.06 0.47 1.50
CA ILE A 182 0.12 -0.35 0.68
C ILE A 182 -0.03 -1.75 1.31
N PHE A 183 -0.22 -1.80 2.63
CA PHE A 183 -0.22 -3.02 3.46
C PHE A 183 1.06 -3.88 3.40
N SER A 184 2.12 -3.47 2.70
CA SER A 184 3.31 -4.32 2.50
C SER A 184 4.01 -4.66 3.81
N CYS A 185 3.82 -3.92 4.90
CA CYS A 185 4.33 -4.31 6.22
C CYS A 185 3.91 -5.73 6.65
N VAL A 186 2.81 -6.27 6.11
CA VAL A 186 2.33 -7.65 6.34
C VAL A 186 3.41 -8.71 6.04
N PHE A 187 4.32 -8.49 5.08
CA PHE A 187 5.34 -9.51 4.81
C PHE A 187 6.24 -9.77 6.02
N GLN A 188 6.35 -8.84 6.97
CA GLN A 188 7.03 -9.09 8.24
C GLN A 188 6.49 -10.32 8.96
N TYR A 189 5.24 -10.71 8.74
CA TYR A 189 4.61 -11.80 9.47
C TYR A 189 4.39 -13.06 8.63
N THR A 190 4.65 -13.02 7.32
CA THR A 190 4.43 -14.17 6.43
C THR A 190 5.32 -14.17 5.19
N LYS A 191 5.63 -15.38 4.69
CA LYS A 191 6.30 -15.62 3.40
C LYS A 191 5.36 -15.56 2.21
N ASN A 192 4.07 -15.82 2.42
CA ASN A 192 3.08 -15.84 1.36
C ASN A 192 1.77 -15.25 1.90
N SER A 193 1.40 -14.06 1.42
CA SER A 193 0.11 -13.44 1.72
C SER A 193 -0.73 -13.36 0.45
N PHE A 194 -1.85 -14.09 0.43
CA PHE A 194 -2.77 -14.04 -0.70
C PHE A 194 -3.48 -12.67 -0.81
N LEU A 195 -3.94 -12.13 0.33
CA LEU A 195 -4.62 -10.85 0.37
C LEU A 195 -3.69 -9.69 -0.01
N LEU A 196 -2.44 -9.68 0.48
CA LEU A 196 -1.48 -8.63 0.11
C LEU A 196 -1.20 -8.61 -1.39
N CYS A 197 -1.00 -9.79 -2.01
CA CYS A 197 -0.85 -9.87 -3.47
C CYS A 197 -2.09 -9.32 -4.19
N THR A 198 -3.29 -9.63 -3.68
CA THR A 198 -4.54 -9.14 -4.25
C THR A 198 -4.66 -7.61 -4.11
N ILE A 199 -4.29 -7.04 -2.97
CA ILE A 199 -4.26 -5.58 -2.77
C ILE A 199 -3.33 -4.91 -3.79
N TRP A 200 -2.14 -5.47 -4.00
CA TRP A 200 -1.18 -4.96 -4.98
C TRP A 200 -1.65 -5.15 -6.43
N ASP A 201 -2.31 -6.26 -6.75
CA ASP A 201 -2.95 -6.48 -8.05
C ASP A 201 -3.95 -5.35 -8.36
N PHE A 202 -4.84 -5.01 -7.41
CA PHE A 202 -5.80 -3.91 -7.56
C PHE A 202 -5.11 -2.54 -7.60
N PHE A 203 -4.14 -2.29 -6.72
CA PHE A 203 -3.43 -1.01 -6.66
C PHE A 203 -2.65 -0.72 -7.93
N LEU A 204 -1.91 -1.69 -8.49
CA LEU A 204 -1.16 -1.47 -9.72
C LEU A 204 -2.09 -1.28 -10.92
N CYS A 205 -3.22 -2.01 -10.99
CA CYS A 205 -4.19 -1.85 -12.07
C CYS A 205 -4.99 -0.55 -12.02
N GLU A 206 -5.39 -0.10 -10.82
CA GLU A 206 -6.38 0.95 -10.65
C GLU A 206 -5.90 2.17 -9.86
N GLY A 207 -4.66 2.16 -9.36
CA GLY A 207 -4.10 3.16 -8.46
C GLY A 207 -4.77 3.18 -7.09
N TRP A 208 -4.82 4.37 -6.47
CA TRP A 208 -5.44 4.60 -5.17
C TRP A 208 -6.91 4.15 -5.10
N LYS A 209 -7.66 4.24 -6.20
CA LYS A 209 -9.03 3.70 -6.28
C LYS A 209 -9.06 2.19 -6.00
N GLY A 210 -8.14 1.42 -6.57
CA GLY A 210 -8.03 -0.01 -6.31
C GLY A 210 -7.71 -0.29 -4.84
N PHE A 211 -6.76 0.47 -4.27
CA PHE A 211 -6.43 0.38 -2.86
C PHE A 211 -7.65 0.64 -1.96
N PHE A 212 -8.42 1.72 -2.20
CA PHE A 212 -9.58 2.03 -1.38
C PHE A 212 -10.69 0.98 -1.47
N LYS A 213 -10.89 0.35 -2.64
CA LYS A 213 -11.83 -0.78 -2.74
C LYS A 213 -11.40 -1.94 -1.85
N CYS A 214 -10.11 -2.27 -1.85
CA CYS A 214 -9.57 -3.32 -0.98
C CYS A 214 -9.66 -2.93 0.50
N LEU A 215 -9.35 -1.69 0.86
CA LEU A 215 -9.48 -1.18 2.23
C LEU A 215 -10.92 -1.31 2.74
N LEU A 216 -11.90 -0.87 1.95
CA LEU A 216 -13.32 -0.99 2.29
C LEU A 216 -13.74 -2.44 2.42
N TRP A 217 -13.25 -3.31 1.54
CA TRP A 217 -13.51 -4.74 1.63
C TRP A 217 -12.95 -5.34 2.93
N VAL A 218 -11.71 -5.02 3.30
CA VAL A 218 -11.10 -5.49 4.55
C VAL A 218 -11.91 -5.02 5.76
N LEU A 219 -12.28 -3.74 5.80
CA LEU A 219 -13.09 -3.17 6.89
C LEU A 219 -14.48 -3.80 6.97
N LYS A 220 -15.12 -4.06 5.83
CA LYS A 220 -16.40 -4.78 5.76
C LYS A 220 -16.27 -6.22 6.28
N PHE A 221 -15.18 -6.90 5.93
CA PHE A 221 -14.93 -8.27 6.36
C PHE A 221 -14.82 -8.37 7.89
N ILE A 222 -14.11 -7.41 8.52
CA ILE A 222 -13.93 -7.39 9.98
C ILE A 222 -15.04 -6.63 10.73
N GLN A 223 -15.94 -5.95 10.03
CA GLN A 223 -17.03 -5.14 10.62
C GLN A 223 -17.81 -5.87 11.71
N PRO A 224 -18.23 -7.15 11.55
CA PRO A 224 -18.99 -7.85 12.60
C PRO A 224 -18.26 -7.96 13.96
N LYS A 225 -16.92 -7.93 13.93
CA LYS A 225 -16.08 -7.90 15.13
C LYS A 225 -15.97 -6.48 15.68
N LEU A 226 -15.71 -5.49 14.82
CA LEU A 226 -15.51 -4.10 15.20
C LEU A 226 -16.75 -3.47 15.86
N MET A 227 -17.96 -3.82 15.41
CA MET A 227 -19.21 -3.26 15.94
C MET A 227 -19.47 -3.57 17.42
N LYS A 228 -18.67 -4.46 18.03
CA LYS A 228 -18.80 -4.87 19.44
C LYS A 228 -17.72 -4.26 20.33
N MET A 229 -16.82 -3.48 19.75
CA MET A 229 -15.60 -3.00 20.40
C MET A 229 -15.73 -1.53 20.81
N ASP A 230 -15.15 -1.18 21.95
CA ASP A 230 -14.95 0.21 22.38
C ASP A 230 -13.70 0.85 21.75
N PHE A 231 -13.36 2.07 22.15
CA PHE A 231 -12.20 2.80 21.64
C PHE A 231 -10.88 2.02 21.72
N ASP A 232 -10.54 1.47 22.89
CA ASP A 232 -9.24 0.81 23.10
C ASP A 232 -9.18 -0.53 22.36
N GLU A 233 -10.29 -1.29 22.39
CA GLU A 233 -10.42 -2.56 21.67
C GLU A 233 -10.35 -2.36 20.15
N LEU A 234 -10.96 -1.30 19.62
CA LEU A 234 -10.90 -0.95 18.21
C LEU A 234 -9.46 -0.65 17.79
N LEU A 235 -8.75 0.21 18.51
CA LEU A 235 -7.36 0.56 18.18
C LEU A 235 -6.45 -0.66 18.22
N HIS A 236 -6.60 -1.50 19.24
CA HIS A 236 -5.84 -2.75 19.35
C HIS A 236 -6.18 -3.73 18.21
N CYS A 237 -7.47 -3.91 17.90
CA CYS A 237 -7.87 -4.80 16.83
C CYS A 237 -7.35 -4.33 15.46
N MET A 238 -7.33 -3.02 15.22
CA MET A 238 -6.80 -2.45 13.98
C MET A 238 -5.26 -2.57 13.91
N SER A 239 -4.54 -2.40 15.02
CA SER A 239 -3.08 -2.56 15.04
C SER A 239 -2.64 -4.00 14.77
N GLU A 240 -3.40 -4.97 15.28
CA GLU A 240 -3.11 -6.40 15.09
C GLU A 240 -3.66 -6.97 13.77
N LEU A 241 -4.43 -6.19 13.00
CA LEU A 241 -5.11 -6.65 11.79
C LEU A 241 -4.15 -7.30 10.79
N ILE A 242 -2.98 -6.69 10.57
CA ILE A 242 -1.98 -7.17 9.61
C ILE A 242 -1.34 -8.51 10.01
N LYS A 243 -1.47 -8.91 11.28
CA LYS A 243 -1.00 -10.20 11.82
C LYS A 243 -2.08 -11.28 11.82
N SER A 244 -3.32 -10.91 11.51
CA SER A 244 -4.44 -11.85 11.49
C SER A 244 -4.38 -12.80 10.30
N ASP A 245 -5.07 -13.95 10.41
CA ASP A 245 -5.07 -15.00 9.39
C ASP A 245 -5.49 -14.50 7.99
N ILE A 246 -6.34 -13.46 7.89
CA ILE A 246 -6.72 -12.90 6.59
C ILE A 246 -5.55 -12.23 5.84
N PHE A 247 -4.50 -11.84 6.55
CA PHE A 247 -3.30 -11.24 5.97
C PHE A 247 -2.15 -12.23 5.91
N ILE A 248 -1.97 -13.08 6.92
CA ILE A 248 -0.76 -13.92 7.01
C ILE A 248 -0.88 -15.26 6.28
N CYS A 249 -2.10 -15.72 5.97
CA CYS A 249 -2.28 -17.01 5.29
C CYS A 249 -2.08 -16.93 3.77
N ASP A 250 -1.59 -18.03 3.21
CA ASP A 250 -1.76 -18.30 1.79
C ASP A 250 -3.21 -18.70 1.49
N PHE A 251 -3.53 -18.78 0.20
CA PHE A 251 -4.89 -19.07 -0.23
C PHE A 251 -5.39 -20.45 0.23
N GLN A 252 -4.57 -21.49 0.14
CA GLN A 252 -4.98 -22.85 0.51
C GLN A 252 -5.33 -22.92 2.00
N SER A 253 -4.51 -22.30 2.84
CA SER A 253 -4.71 -22.18 4.28
C SER A 253 -5.97 -21.38 4.60
N MET A 254 -6.26 -20.30 3.87
CA MET A 254 -7.49 -19.51 4.05
C MET A 254 -8.75 -20.32 3.76
N ILE A 255 -8.74 -21.15 2.71
CA ILE A 255 -9.86 -22.03 2.36
C ILE A 255 -10.04 -23.12 3.43
N GLN A 256 -8.95 -23.75 3.87
CA GLN A 256 -8.98 -24.78 4.91
C GLN A 256 -9.51 -24.23 6.24
N LYS A 257 -9.17 -22.99 6.59
CA LYS A 257 -9.67 -22.29 7.78
C LYS A 257 -11.08 -21.73 7.63
N GLY A 258 -11.71 -21.86 6.45
CA GLY A 258 -13.05 -21.34 6.19
C GLY A 258 -13.14 -19.82 6.16
N ILE A 259 -12.02 -19.11 5.92
CA ILE A 259 -11.98 -17.65 5.85
C ILE A 259 -12.63 -17.16 4.55
N PHE A 260 -12.41 -17.90 3.46
CA PHE A 260 -13.02 -17.65 2.15
C PHE A 260 -13.63 -18.94 1.61
N ALA A 261 -14.69 -18.83 0.80
CA ALA A 261 -15.18 -19.96 0.01
C ALA A 261 -14.34 -20.16 -1.26
N ASN A 262 -13.90 -19.06 -1.90
CA ASN A 262 -12.97 -19.06 -3.04
C ASN A 262 -12.42 -17.63 -3.31
N ALA A 263 -11.38 -17.53 -4.14
CA ALA A 263 -10.75 -16.26 -4.54
C ALA A 263 -11.68 -15.39 -5.42
N GLU A 264 -12.60 -16.03 -6.14
CA GLU A 264 -13.55 -15.36 -7.01
C GLU A 264 -14.52 -14.49 -6.23
N GLN A 265 -15.02 -15.01 -5.11
CA GLN A 265 -15.85 -14.27 -4.19
C GLN A 265 -15.13 -13.02 -3.67
N LEU A 266 -13.87 -13.14 -3.24
CA LEU A 266 -13.07 -12.01 -2.76
C LEU A 266 -12.99 -10.89 -3.80
N LYS A 267 -12.51 -11.19 -5.01
CA LYS A 267 -12.32 -10.17 -6.06
C LYS A 267 -13.65 -9.60 -6.56
N LYS A 268 -14.72 -10.40 -6.60
CA LYS A 268 -16.08 -9.94 -6.90
C LYS A 268 -16.57 -8.96 -5.86
N GLU A 269 -16.45 -9.29 -4.58
CA GLU A 269 -16.85 -8.43 -3.47
C GLU A 269 -16.08 -7.10 -3.46
N ILE A 270 -14.75 -7.12 -3.67
CA ILE A 270 -13.94 -5.89 -3.81
C ILE A 270 -14.49 -5.01 -4.94
N ASN A 271 -14.86 -5.60 -6.08
CA ASN A 271 -15.40 -4.85 -7.21
C ASN A 271 -16.83 -4.31 -7.00
N THR A 272 -17.56 -4.76 -5.97
CA THR A 272 -18.87 -4.16 -5.64
C THR A 272 -18.75 -2.73 -5.11
N PHE A 273 -17.60 -2.37 -4.54
CA PHE A 273 -17.33 -1.01 -4.08
C PHE A 273 -17.11 -0.08 -5.27
N LYS A 274 -18.10 0.77 -5.55
CA LYS A 274 -18.10 1.72 -6.67
C LYS A 274 -17.24 2.97 -6.42
N VAL A 275 -16.02 2.77 -5.93
CA VAL A 275 -15.02 3.83 -5.83
C VAL A 275 -14.55 4.19 -7.24
N THR A 276 -14.58 5.47 -7.60
CA THR A 276 -14.14 5.99 -8.91
C THR A 276 -13.13 7.12 -8.73
N ASN A 277 -12.29 7.38 -9.73
CA ASN A 277 -11.37 8.52 -9.68
C ASN A 277 -12.13 9.85 -9.58
N SER A 278 -13.29 9.96 -10.23
CA SER A 278 -14.17 11.13 -10.11
C SER A 278 -14.68 11.30 -8.68
N LEU A 279 -15.13 10.22 -8.03
CA LEU A 279 -15.52 10.27 -6.61
C LEU A 279 -14.37 10.75 -5.73
N LEU A 280 -13.18 10.16 -5.87
CA LEU A 280 -12.01 10.57 -5.07
C LEU A 280 -11.65 12.04 -5.29
N LYS A 281 -11.70 12.52 -6.54
CA LYS A 281 -11.43 13.92 -6.86
C LYS A 281 -12.49 14.87 -6.28
N ASN A 282 -13.75 14.47 -6.31
CA ASN A 282 -14.82 15.25 -5.69
C ASN A 282 -14.64 15.37 -4.18
N LEU A 283 -14.25 14.29 -3.51
CA LEU A 283 -13.96 14.30 -2.07
C LEU A 283 -12.73 15.15 -1.72
N GLU A 284 -11.69 15.14 -2.57
CA GLU A 284 -10.55 16.04 -2.43
C GLU A 284 -10.98 17.51 -2.54
N ASN A 285 -11.79 17.84 -3.56
CA ASN A 285 -12.32 19.20 -3.73
C ASN A 285 -13.20 19.63 -2.54
N GLU A 286 -14.03 18.71 -2.02
CA GLU A 286 -14.86 18.94 -0.84
C GLU A 286 -14.00 19.30 0.39
N TYR A 287 -12.93 18.54 0.65
CA TYR A 287 -11.98 18.82 1.73
C TYR A 287 -11.29 20.17 1.56
N ASN A 288 -10.81 20.47 0.36
CA ASN A 288 -10.13 21.74 0.08
C ASN A 288 -11.06 22.94 0.30
N CYS A 289 -12.31 22.85 -0.16
CA CYS A 289 -13.34 23.86 0.12
C CYS A 289 -13.61 24.03 1.62
N TYR A 290 -13.68 22.93 2.36
CA TYR A 290 -13.85 22.97 3.82
C TYR A 290 -12.68 23.71 4.51
N ILE A 291 -11.43 23.34 4.21
CA ILE A 291 -10.26 23.98 4.80
C ILE A 291 -10.19 25.48 4.45
N LEU A 292 -10.48 25.87 3.21
CA LEU A 292 -10.53 27.27 2.80
C LEU A 292 -11.57 28.06 3.61
N ASN A 293 -12.74 27.48 3.85
CA ASN A 293 -13.78 28.12 4.66
C ASN A 293 -13.39 28.24 6.13
N VAL A 294 -12.70 27.24 6.69
CA VAL A 294 -12.16 27.28 8.06
C VAL A 294 -11.10 28.38 8.19
N LYS A 295 -10.12 28.43 7.27
CA LYS A 295 -9.08 29.48 7.27
C LYS A 295 -9.68 30.88 7.19
N LYS A 296 -10.67 31.09 6.30
CA LYS A 296 -11.42 32.36 6.19
C LYS A 296 -12.11 32.74 7.49
N LYS A 297 -12.76 31.79 8.18
CA LYS A 297 -13.45 32.05 9.45
C LYS A 297 -12.47 32.36 10.60
N LEU A 298 -11.29 31.76 10.59
CA LEU A 298 -10.28 31.93 11.63
C LEU A 298 -9.30 33.10 11.38
N GLN A 299 -9.44 33.82 10.26
CA GLN A 299 -8.51 34.90 9.84
C GLN A 299 -7.04 34.46 9.74
N ILE A 300 -6.79 33.17 9.54
CA ILE A 300 -5.45 32.63 9.35
C ILE A 300 -5.15 32.72 7.84
N GLN A 301 -4.17 33.56 7.47
CA GLN A 301 -3.66 33.68 6.10
C GLN A 301 -2.99 32.38 5.64
#